data_AF-A0A947E3Z6-F1
#
_entry.id   AF-A0A947E3Z6-F1
#
_cell.length_a   1.000
_cell.length_b   1.000
_cell.length_c   1.000
_cell.angle_alpha   90.00
_cell.angle_beta   90.00
_cell.angle_gamma   90.00
#
_symmetry.space_group_name_H-M   'P 1'
#
loop_
_entity.id
_entity.type
_entity.pdbx_description
1 polymer ?
#
loop_
_entity_poly.entity_id
_entity_poly.type
_entity_poly.pdbx_seq_one_letter_code
_entity_poly.pdbx_strand_id
1 'polypeptide(L)'
;MNGFKQWMDRTGTGSVLLLAVLLVVVFPLAFDLFRLNLVGKYLSYAFVALGLVMLWGYGGVLSLGQGVFFGLGGYAMAMFLKLEASDPETTKIQSTPGIPDFMDWNQITELPAFWVPF
;
A
#
# COMPACT_ATOMS: atom_id res chain seq x y z
N MET A 1 -11.96 -34.33 35.90
CA MET A 1 -11.88 -32.88 36.17
C MET A 1 -10.73 -32.32 35.32
N ASN A 2 -10.86 -31.87 34.07
CA ASN A 2 -11.57 -30.68 33.60
C ASN A 2 -11.65 -30.69 32.06
N GLY A 3 -12.55 -31.48 31.47
CA GLY A 3 -12.76 -31.49 30.00
C GLY A 3 -13.16 -30.11 29.46
N PHE A 4 -13.81 -29.29 30.28
CA PHE A 4 -14.17 -27.90 29.98
C PHE A 4 -12.96 -26.98 29.78
N LYS A 5 -11.95 -27.05 30.66
CA LYS A 5 -10.69 -26.29 30.48
C LYS A 5 -9.97 -26.72 29.22
N GLN A 6 -9.87 -28.03 28.98
CA GLN A 6 -9.18 -28.58 27.82
C GLN A 6 -9.89 -28.22 26.49
N TRP A 7 -11.22 -28.11 26.49
CA TRP A 7 -12.00 -27.63 25.35
C TRP A 7 -11.78 -26.13 25.09
N MET A 8 -11.77 -25.32 26.14
CA MET A 8 -11.46 -23.88 26.09
C MET A 8 -10.05 -23.62 25.53
N ASP A 9 -9.08 -24.43 25.94
CA ASP A 9 -7.68 -24.30 25.53
C ASP A 9 -7.44 -24.83 24.09
N ARG A 10 -8.19 -25.85 23.63
CA ARG A 10 -8.07 -26.38 22.26
C ARG A 10 -8.64 -25.48 21.16
N THR A 11 -9.63 -24.65 21.49
CA THR A 11 -10.39 -23.86 20.51
C THR A 11 -10.07 -22.37 20.54
N GLY A 12 -9.20 -21.92 21.45
CA GLY A 12 -8.94 -20.49 21.64
C GLY A 12 -10.16 -19.73 22.18
N THR A 13 -11.20 -20.42 22.64
CA THR A 13 -12.44 -19.80 23.13
C THR A 13 -12.18 -18.84 24.29
N GLY A 14 -11.14 -19.08 25.09
CA GLY A 14 -10.70 -18.18 26.15
C GLY A 14 -10.32 -16.78 25.64
N SER A 15 -9.56 -16.68 24.54
CA SER A 15 -9.15 -15.37 23.99
C SER A 15 -10.30 -14.64 23.33
N VAL A 16 -11.22 -15.37 22.67
CA VAL A 16 -12.45 -14.80 22.09
C VAL A 16 -13.34 -14.21 23.18
N LEU A 17 -13.54 -14.93 24.28
CA LEU A 17 -14.31 -14.43 25.43
C LEU A 17 -13.67 -13.20 26.05
N LEU A 18 -12.34 -13.19 26.20
CA LEU A 18 -11.61 -12.06 26.75
C LEU A 18 -11.76 -10.81 25.85
N LEU A 19 -11.64 -10.98 24.53
CA LEU A 19 -11.88 -9.92 23.56
C LEU A 19 -13.34 -9.42 23.60
N ALA A 20 -14.31 -10.32 23.73
CA ALA A 20 -15.72 -9.96 23.84
C ALA A 20 -16.00 -9.13 25.09
N VAL A 21 -15.46 -9.52 26.25
CA VAL A 21 -15.58 -8.72 27.49
C VAL A 21 -14.93 -7.35 27.32
N LEU A 22 -13.75 -7.28 26.71
CA LEU A 22 -13.07 -6.01 26.46
C LEU A 22 -13.91 -5.07 25.57
N LEU A 23 -14.45 -5.57 24.45
CA LEU A 23 -15.18 -4.76 23.50
C LEU A 23 -16.60 -4.39 23.96
N VAL A 24 -17.31 -5.31 24.63
CA VAL A 24 -18.73 -5.14 24.98
C VAL A 24 -18.94 -4.59 26.38
N VAL A 25 -17.99 -4.80 27.30
CA VAL A 25 -18.12 -4.34 28.70
C VAL A 25 -17.13 -3.23 29.00
N VAL A 26 -15.84 -3.44 28.75
CA VAL A 26 -14.81 -2.48 29.18
C VAL A 26 -14.88 -1.20 28.35
N PHE A 27 -14.97 -1.28 27.02
CA PHE A 27 -14.99 -0.10 26.15
C PHE A 27 -16.20 0.82 26.38
N PRO A 28 -17.45 0.32 26.51
CA PRO A 28 -18.59 1.18 26.83
C PRO A 28 -18.54 1.81 28.21
N LEU A 29 -17.87 1.19 29.18
CA LEU A 29 -17.68 1.75 30.53
C LEU A 29 -16.52 2.74 30.59
N ALA A 30 -15.50 2.59 29.74
CA ALA A 30 -14.28 3.40 29.76
C ALA A 30 -14.36 4.65 28.86
N PHE A 31 -15.16 4.62 27.78
CA PHE A 31 -15.21 5.69 26.78
C PHE A 31 -16.56 6.41 26.72
N ASP A 32 -16.50 7.71 26.39
CA ASP A 32 -17.68 8.48 26.01
C ASP A 32 -18.23 8.05 24.64
N LEU A 33 -19.47 8.45 24.34
CA LEU A 33 -20.20 8.01 23.15
C LEU A 33 -19.47 8.36 21.84
N PHE A 34 -18.79 9.50 21.77
CA PHE A 34 -18.06 9.90 20.56
C PHE A 34 -16.85 9.00 20.32
N ARG A 35 -16.02 8.78 21.35
CA ARG A 35 -14.86 7.89 21.26
C ARG A 35 -15.26 6.45 20.99
N LEU A 36 -16.33 5.96 21.63
CA LEU A 36 -16.83 4.60 21.40
C LEU A 36 -17.22 4.38 19.93
N ASN A 37 -17.90 5.35 19.30
CA ASN A 37 -18.21 5.30 17.87
C ASN A 37 -16.94 5.31 17.00
N LEU A 38 -15.94 6.12 17.37
CA LEU A 38 -14.68 6.20 16.65
C LEU A 38 -13.91 4.87 16.71
N VAL A 39 -13.91 4.22 17.87
CA VAL A 39 -13.33 2.88 18.06
C VAL A 39 -14.02 1.86 17.15
N GLY A 40 -15.36 1.85 17.09
CA GLY A 40 -16.10 0.97 16.18
C GLY A 40 -15.75 1.21 14.70
N LYS A 41 -15.62 2.48 14.31
CA LYS A 41 -15.20 2.86 12.95
C LYS A 41 -13.78 2.36 12.62
N TYR A 42 -12.82 2.59 13.52
CA TYR A 42 -11.44 2.16 13.29
C TYR A 42 -11.29 0.64 13.33
N LEU A 43 -12.02 -0.06 14.21
CA LEU A 43 -12.03 -1.52 14.23
C LEU A 43 -12.57 -2.09 12.91
N SER A 44 -13.58 -1.44 12.33
CA SER A 44 -14.11 -1.81 11.01
C SER A 44 -13.05 -1.66 9.91
N TYR A 45 -12.28 -0.57 9.91
CA TYR A 45 -11.17 -0.40 8.97
C TYR A 45 -9.98 -1.33 9.24
N ALA A 46 -9.77 -1.75 10.49
CA ALA A 46 -8.70 -2.68 10.85
C ALA A 46 -8.85 -4.03 10.13
N PHE A 47 -10.07 -4.50 9.87
CA PHE A 47 -10.28 -5.72 9.08
C PHE A 47 -9.77 -5.59 7.63
N VAL A 48 -9.97 -4.41 7.01
CA VAL A 48 -9.42 -4.13 5.68
C VAL A 48 -7.89 -4.15 5.72
N ALA A 49 -7.29 -3.49 6.71
CA ALA A 49 -5.84 -3.48 6.89
C ALA A 49 -5.26 -4.88 7.14
N LEU A 50 -5.92 -5.68 8.00
CA LEU A 50 -5.55 -7.08 8.25
C LEU A 50 -5.64 -7.93 6.98
N GLY A 51 -6.67 -7.71 6.16
CA GLY A 51 -6.80 -8.38 4.85
C GLY A 51 -5.61 -8.09 3.94
N LEU A 52 -5.14 -6.83 3.87
CA LEU A 52 -3.94 -6.46 3.11
C LEU A 52 -2.67 -7.10 3.67
N VAL A 53 -2.51 -7.14 4.99
CA VAL A 53 -1.38 -7.81 5.66
C VAL A 53 -1.39 -9.31 5.38
N MET A 54 -2.56 -9.95 5.39
CA MET A 54 -2.69 -11.37 5.08
C MET A 54 -2.33 -11.65 3.61
N LEU A 55 -2.86 -10.86 2.67
CA LEU A 55 -2.60 -11.04 1.23
C LEU A 55 -1.11 -10.94 0.91
N TRP A 56 -0.46 -9.88 1.39
CA TRP A 56 0.93 -9.61 1.05
C TRP A 56 1.91 -10.33 1.97
N GLY A 57 1.69 -10.30 3.28
CA GLY A 57 2.59 -10.89 4.27
C GLY A 57 2.51 -12.41 4.33
N TYR A 58 1.31 -12.98 4.34
CA TYR A 58 1.14 -14.44 4.38
C TYR A 58 0.99 -15.05 2.98
N GLY A 59 0.16 -14.43 2.13
CA GLY A 59 -0.08 -14.91 0.77
C GLY A 59 1.05 -14.62 -0.21
N GLY A 60 1.96 -13.69 0.11
CA GLY A 60 3.03 -13.27 -0.79
C GLY A 60 2.55 -12.53 -2.04
N VAL A 61 1.27 -12.17 -2.11
CA VAL A 61 0.67 -11.52 -3.28
C VAL A 61 0.54 -10.03 -3.01
N LEU A 62 1.11 -9.21 -3.91
CA LEU A 62 0.92 -7.77 -3.87
C LEU A 62 -0.54 -7.43 -4.14
N SER A 63 -1.14 -6.63 -3.26
CA SER A 63 -2.48 -6.10 -3.53
C SER A 63 -2.43 -5.12 -4.70
N LEU A 64 -3.52 -5.03 -5.48
CA LEU A 64 -3.61 -4.08 -6.60
C LEU A 64 -3.32 -2.64 -6.16
N GLY A 65 -3.84 -2.24 -5.00
CA GLY A 65 -3.60 -0.92 -4.42
C GLY A 65 -2.12 -0.62 -4.21
N GLN A 66 -1.35 -1.58 -3.69
CA GLN A 66 0.12 -1.45 -3.56
C GLN A 66 0.81 -1.49 -4.92
N GLY A 67 0.34 -2.35 -5.84
CA GLY A 67 0.87 -2.48 -7.19
C GLY A 67 0.81 -1.17 -7.98
N VAL A 68 -0.23 -0.35 -7.81
CA VAL A 68 -0.32 0.97 -8.45
C VAL A 68 0.83 1.88 -8.00
N PHE A 69 1.14 1.92 -6.70
CA PHE A 69 2.24 2.75 -6.19
C PHE A 69 3.61 2.24 -6.67
N PHE A 70 3.82 0.92 -6.71
CA PHE A 70 5.03 0.35 -7.30
C PHE A 70 5.15 0.68 -8.79
N GLY A 71 4.04 0.59 -9.54
CA GLY A 71 4.00 0.95 -10.96
C GLY A 71 4.34 2.42 -11.19
N LEU A 72 3.76 3.33 -10.40
CA LEU A 72 4.06 4.76 -10.47
C LEU A 72 5.53 5.06 -10.13
N GLY A 73 6.07 4.43 -9.08
CA GLY A 73 7.48 4.57 -8.72
C GLY A 73 8.43 4.01 -9.78
N GLY A 74 8.10 2.85 -10.37
CA GLY A 74 8.86 2.26 -11.47
C GLY A 74 8.82 3.12 -12.73
N TYR A 75 7.67 3.72 -13.05
CA TYR A 75 7.54 4.66 -14.15
C TYR A 75 8.38 5.92 -13.92
N ALA A 76 8.34 6.50 -12.71
CA ALA A 76 9.19 7.62 -12.32
C ALA A 76 10.70 7.30 -12.47
N MET A 77 11.13 6.13 -12.01
CA MET A 77 12.51 5.68 -12.19
C MET A 77 12.88 5.48 -13.66
N ALA A 78 11.96 4.94 -14.47
CA ALA A 78 12.18 4.79 -15.90
C ALA A 78 12.31 6.16 -16.61
N MET A 79 11.54 7.16 -16.20
CA MET A 79 11.68 8.53 -16.70
C MET A 79 13.05 9.11 -16.37
N PHE A 80 13.47 9.03 -15.10
CA PHE A 80 14.79 9.48 -14.63
C PHE A 80 15.93 8.81 -15.44
N LEU A 81 15.93 7.48 -15.52
CA LEU A 81 16.98 6.74 -16.23
C LEU A 81 16.99 7.05 -17.73
N LYS A 82 15.83 7.32 -18.33
CA LYS A 82 15.78 7.73 -19.74
C LYS A 82 16.35 9.12 -19.92
N LEU A 83 16.10 10.07 -19.02
CA LEU A 83 16.67 11.42 -19.11
C LEU A 83 18.17 11.42 -18.89
N GLU A 84 18.67 10.69 -17.89
CA GLU A 84 20.11 10.51 -17.65
C GLU A 84 20.84 9.91 -18.85
N ALA A 85 20.20 9.00 -19.59
CA ALA A 85 20.75 8.40 -20.80
C ALA A 85 20.55 9.25 -22.07
N SER A 86 19.89 10.40 -21.98
CA SER A 86 19.52 11.24 -23.13
C SER A 86 20.32 12.53 -23.21
N ASP A 87 21.57 12.53 -22.77
CA ASP A 87 22.43 13.70 -22.89
C ASP A 87 22.68 14.08 -24.38
N PRO A 88 22.90 15.37 -24.70
CA PRO A 88 23.09 15.81 -26.08
C PRO A 88 24.26 15.14 -26.82
N GLU A 89 25.28 14.67 -26.11
CA GLU A 89 26.46 14.04 -26.71
C GLU A 89 26.17 12.60 -27.16
N THR A 90 25.48 11.82 -26.31
CA THR A 90 25.06 10.45 -26.63
C THR A 90 23.92 10.42 -27.64
N THR A 91 23.04 11.42 -27.62
CA THR A 91 21.86 11.52 -28.49
C THR A 91 22.09 12.28 -29.80
N LYS A 92 23.33 12.64 -30.14
CA LYS A 92 23.69 13.42 -31.35
C LYS A 92 23.18 12.89 -32.71
N ILE A 93 22.73 11.63 -32.77
CA ILE A 93 22.18 10.99 -33.98
C ILE A 93 20.69 11.35 -34.17
N GLN A 94 20.01 11.78 -33.12
CA GLN A 94 18.59 12.15 -33.12
C GLN A 94 18.37 13.49 -33.83
N SER A 95 17.15 13.70 -34.34
CA SER A 95 16.77 15.01 -34.89
C SER A 95 16.70 16.10 -33.80
N THR A 96 16.38 15.70 -32.58
CA THR A 96 16.30 16.57 -31.41
C THR A 96 17.21 16.02 -30.30
N PRO A 97 18.49 16.42 -30.22
CA PRO A 97 19.38 15.98 -29.15
C PRO A 97 18.93 16.48 -27.77
N GLY A 98 19.16 15.69 -26.72
CA GLY A 98 18.84 16.07 -25.33
C GLY A 98 17.47 15.58 -24.82
N ILE A 99 16.73 14.79 -25.60
CA ILE A 99 15.46 14.18 -25.19
C ILE A 99 15.48 12.66 -25.40
N PRO A 100 14.61 11.90 -24.71
CA PRO A 100 14.48 10.48 -24.96
C PRO A 100 14.17 10.14 -26.42
N ASP A 101 14.83 9.09 -26.93
CA ASP A 101 14.68 8.54 -28.29
C ASP A 101 13.23 8.38 -28.76
N PHE A 102 12.37 7.84 -27.91
CA PHE A 102 10.96 7.65 -28.26
C PHE A 102 10.21 8.98 -28.43
N MET A 103 10.64 10.06 -27.78
CA MET A 103 10.04 11.39 -27.96
C MET A 103 10.41 11.94 -29.33
N ASP A 104 11.68 11.80 -29.75
CA ASP A 104 12.15 12.18 -31.09
C ASP A 104 11.42 11.39 -32.20
N TRP A 105 11.22 10.08 -32.02
CA TRP A 105 10.43 9.25 -32.95
C TRP A 105 8.98 9.71 -33.09
N ASN A 106 8.41 10.26 -32.02
CA ASN A 106 7.06 10.80 -31.99
C ASN A 106 7.00 12.31 -32.35
N GLN A 107 8.08 12.88 -32.88
CA GLN A 107 8.16 14.28 -33.31
C GLN A 107 7.90 15.28 -32.16
N ILE A 108 8.20 14.88 -30.94
CA ILE A 108 8.23 15.79 -29.79
C ILE A 108 9.57 16.52 -29.84
N THR A 109 9.52 17.86 -29.88
CA THR A 109 10.71 18.71 -30.08
C THR A 109 11.26 19.30 -28.78
N GLU A 110 10.54 19.15 -27.67
CA GLU A 110 10.94 19.69 -26.37
C GLU A 110 10.50 18.75 -25.24
N LEU A 111 11.21 18.80 -24.12
CA LEU A 111 10.90 17.95 -22.99
C LEU A 111 9.57 18.40 -22.33
N PRO A 112 8.56 17.52 -22.19
CA PRO A 112 7.31 17.88 -21.54
C PRO A 112 7.52 18.32 -20.08
N ALA A 113 6.76 19.31 -19.62
CA ALA A 113 6.93 19.89 -18.29
C ALA A 113 6.88 18.88 -17.13
N PHE A 114 6.12 17.79 -17.27
CA PHE A 114 6.03 16.76 -16.22
C PHE A 114 7.26 15.84 -16.15
N TRP A 115 8.14 15.82 -17.16
CA TRP A 115 9.40 15.07 -17.16
C TRP A 115 10.55 15.87 -16.56
N VAL A 116 10.50 17.21 -16.60
CA VAL A 116 11.55 18.12 -16.09
C VAL A 116 12.03 17.83 -14.65
N PRO A 117 11.19 17.37 -13.70
CA PRO A 117 11.63 17.10 -12.34
C PRO A 117 12.42 15.79 -12.14
N PHE A 118 12.46 14.93 -13.16
CA PHE A 118 13.17 13.64 -13.16
C PHE A 118 14.50 13.78 -13.88
#